data_AF-I4KET2-F1
#
_entry.id   AF-I4KET2-F1
#
_cell.length_a   1.000
_cell.length_b   1.000
_cell.length_c   1.000
_cell.angle_alpha   90.00
_cell.angle_beta   90.00
_cell.angle_gamma   90.00
#
_symmetry.space_group_name_H-M   'P 1'
#
loop_
_entity.id
_entity.type
_entity.pdbx_description
1 polymer ?
#
loop_
_entity_poly.entity_id
_entity_poly.type
_entity_poly.pdbx_seq_one_letter_code
_entity_poly.pdbx_strand_id
1 'polypeptide(L)' 'MPRSADDQPGAGTGAGLKDRGEIAIGLRADLVQARSREGLPMVQQVWRQAKRVF' A
#
# COMPACT_ATOMS: atom_id res chain seq x y z
N MET A 1 17.66 22.08 -3.76
CA MET A 1 16.40 22.36 -4.47
C MET A 1 15.24 21.95 -3.54
N PRO A 2 14.32 22.85 -3.16
CA PRO A 2 13.10 22.42 -2.46
C PRO A 2 12.21 21.67 -3.48
N ARG A 3 11.71 20.48 -3.11
CA ARG A 3 10.84 19.67 -3.99
C ARG A 3 9.53 20.44 -4.25
N SER A 4 9.16 20.57 -5.51
CA SER A 4 7.88 21.13 -5.96
C SER A 4 6.70 20.32 -5.40
N ALA A 5 5.57 21.00 -5.20
CA ALA A 5 4.34 20.50 -4.58
C ALA A 5 3.60 19.39 -5.38
N ASP A 6 4.25 18.79 -6.37
CA ASP A 6 3.68 17.75 -7.26
C ASP A 6 4.05 16.31 -6.85
N ASP A 7 4.88 16.11 -5.81
CA ASP A 7 5.22 14.79 -5.25
C ASP A 7 4.16 14.35 -4.23
N GLN A 8 2.88 14.49 -4.58
CA GLN A 8 1.76 14.12 -3.72
C GLN A 8 1.50 12.61 -3.92
N PRO A 9 1.78 11.74 -2.93
CA PRO A 9 1.51 10.31 -3.06
C PRO A 9 0.03 10.05 -3.34
N GLY A 10 -0.21 9.19 -4.32
CA GLY A 10 -1.50 9.00 -4.97
C GLY A 10 -2.42 8.04 -4.22
N ALA A 11 -3.64 8.54 -4.00
CA ALA A 11 -4.90 7.82 -3.78
C ALA A 11 -5.11 7.00 -2.49
N GLY A 12 -5.42 7.72 -1.40
CA GLY A 12 -6.39 7.27 -0.38
C GLY A 12 -7.52 8.30 -0.15
N THR A 13 -8.03 8.85 -1.25
CA THR A 13 -8.86 10.06 -1.28
C THR A 13 -10.26 9.89 -0.67
N GLY A 14 -10.78 8.66 -0.60
CA GLY A 14 -12.15 8.40 -0.10
C GLY A 14 -12.30 8.30 1.42
N ALA A 15 -11.19 8.07 2.16
CA ALA A 15 -11.23 7.77 3.60
C ALA A 15 -10.29 8.67 4.44
N GLY A 16 -9.70 9.72 3.84
CA GLY A 16 -8.73 10.59 4.52
C GLY A 16 -7.37 9.95 4.79
N LEU A 17 -7.10 8.77 4.23
CA LEU A 17 -5.82 8.08 4.39
C LEU A 17 -4.84 8.60 3.33
N LYS A 18 -3.80 9.32 3.76
CA LYS A 18 -2.81 9.92 2.84
C LYS A 18 -1.53 9.10 2.71
N ASP A 19 -1.32 8.15 3.61
CA ASP A 19 -0.12 7.32 3.73
C ASP A 19 -0.34 5.90 3.16
N ARG A 20 -1.43 5.68 2.43
CA ARG A 20 -1.95 4.39 1.95
C ARG A 20 -2.46 4.47 0.53
N GLY A 21 -2.58 3.32 -0.12
CA GLY A 21 -3.15 3.18 -1.46
C GLY A 21 -2.11 2.98 -2.56
N GLU A 22 -0.84 3.25 -2.26
CA GLU A 22 0.27 3.14 -3.20
C GLU A 22 1.48 2.44 -2.55
N ILE A 23 2.25 1.71 -3.36
CA ILE A 23 3.54 1.15 -2.97
C ILE A 23 4.63 2.15 -3.38
N ALA A 24 4.92 3.09 -2.48
CA ALA A 24 5.93 4.11 -2.70
C ALA A 24 6.75 4.37 -1.43
N ILE A 25 7.94 4.94 -1.62
CA ILE A 25 8.80 5.37 -0.51
C ILE A 25 8.07 6.45 0.30
N GLY A 26 8.16 6.39 1.63
CA GLY A 26 7.51 7.35 2.52
C GLY A 26 6.06 7.02 2.87
N LEU A 27 5.48 5.98 2.27
CA LEU A 27 4.15 5.48 2.63
C LEU A 27 4.19 4.33 3.63
N ARG A 28 3.07 4.11 4.30
CA ARG A 28 2.94 3.10 5.35
C ARG A 28 2.93 1.70 4.75
N ALA A 29 3.93 0.90 5.12
CA ALA A 29 4.14 -0.46 4.65
C ALA A 29 3.14 -1.48 5.22
N ASP A 30 1.89 -1.43 4.77
CA ASP A 30 1.05 -2.65 4.83
C ASP A 30 0.87 -3.16 3.41
N LEU A 31 1.07 -4.46 3.28
CA LEU A 31 1.12 -5.15 2.02
C LEU A 31 0.31 -6.44 2.16
N VAL A 32 -0.26 -6.87 1.05
CA VAL A 32 -0.88 -8.19 0.90
C VAL A 32 -0.21 -8.87 -0.27
N GLN A 33 0.39 -10.04 -0.04
CA GLN A 33 0.81 -10.91 -1.11
C GLN A 33 -0.37 -11.81 -1.47
N ALA A 34 -0.88 -11.67 -2.69
CA ALA A 34 -1.91 -12.54 -3.22
C ALA A 34 -1.39 -13.32 -4.44
N ARG A 35 -1.92 -14.52 -4.65
CA ARG A 35 -1.69 -15.32 -5.85
C ARG A 35 -3.05 -15.72 -6.42
N SER A 36 -3.19 -15.71 -7.74
CA SER A 36 -4.39 -16.25 -8.38
C SER A 36 -4.40 -17.77 -8.25
N ARG A 37 -5.52 -18.32 -7.78
CA ARG A 37 -5.83 -19.75 -7.79
C ARG A 37 -7.23 -19.91 -8.36
N GLU A 38 -7.36 -20.69 -9.44
CA GLU A 38 -8.64 -20.90 -10.12
C GLU A 38 -9.31 -19.57 -10.54
N GLY A 39 -8.50 -18.57 -10.92
CA GLY A 39 -8.99 -17.24 -11.30
C GLY A 39 -9.33 -16.32 -10.12
N LEU A 40 -9.31 -16.82 -8.89
CA LEU A 40 -9.62 -16.05 -7.68
C LEU A 40 -8.34 -15.62 -6.95
N PRO A 41 -8.26 -14.39 -6.42
CA PRO A 41 -7.11 -13.96 -5.62
C PRO A 41 -7.15 -14.64 -4.25
N MET A 42 -6.15 -15.47 -3.96
CA MET A 42 -5.92 -16.01 -2.62
C MET A 42 -4.83 -15.21 -1.91
N VAL A 43 -5.11 -14.80 -0.67
CA VAL A 43 -4.14 -14.13 0.21
C VAL A 43 -3.16 -15.15 0.77
N GLN A 44 -1.87 -14.91 0.59
CA GLN A 44 -0.80 -15.77 1.06
C GLN A 44 -0.13 -15.21 2.32
N GLN A 45 0.11 -13.90 2.36
CA GLN A 45 0.83 -13.23 3.44
C GLN A 45 0.28 -11.82 3.61
N VAL A 46 0.23 -11.34 4.86
CA VAL A 46 -0.19 -9.97 5.17
C VAL A 46 0.82 -9.31 6.10
N TRP A 47 1.20 -8.08 5.77
CA TRP A 47 2.02 -7.23 6.63
C TRP A 47 1.25 -6.00 7.05
N ARG A 48 1.42 -5.60 8.31
CA ARG A 48 0.96 -4.33 8.87
C ARG A 48 2.15 -3.60 9.48
N GLN A 49 2.46 -2.40 8.98
CA GLN A 49 3.63 -1.61 9.39
C GLN A 49 4.91 -2.45 9.37
N ALA A 50 5.15 -3.11 8.24
CA ALA A 50 6.26 -4.04 8.00
C ALA A 50 6.31 -5.27 8.93
N LYS A 51 5.34 -5.45 9.83
CA LYS A 51 5.23 -6.66 10.66
C LYS A 51 4.31 -7.66 10.00
N ARG A 52 4.76 -8.90 9.88
CA ARG A 52 3.93 -9.98 9.35
C ARG A 52 2.84 -10.35 10.37
N VAL A 53 1.60 -10.38 9.91
CA VAL A 53 0.41 -10.68 10.74
C VAL A 53 -0.39 -11.87 10.22
N PHE A 54 -0.05 -12.36 9.02
CA PHE A 54 -0.56 -13.56 8.37
C PHE A 54 0.52 -14.13 7.43
#